data_AF-A0A7R7XJU4-F1
#
_entry.id   AF-A0A7R7XJU4-F1
#
_cell.length_a   1.000
_cell.length_b   1.000
_cell.length_c   1.000
_cell.angle_alpha   90.00
_cell.angle_beta   90.00
_cell.angle_gamma   90.00
#
_symmetry.space_group_name_H-M   'P 1'
#
loop_
_entity.id
_entity.type
_entity.pdbx_description
1 polymer ?
#
loop_
_entity_poly.entity_id
_entity_poly.type
_entity_poly.pdbx_seq_one_letter_code
_entity_poly.pdbx_strand_id
1 'polypeptide(L)'
;MAASDNLRRLHSKESNRDCIYRALEKTPSIYNGCPLFHAAGFMAGLFMMPSGSILIIGPPGQPSSPQMFKQMLHATRPESVFLPPLVVDQIAQEPAMVKEASKLKMLAFGGGSISQEAGDTLAKKTQMINIIGSSECGLLGEYIKTGIGSISQSPRWA
;
A
#
# COMPACT_ATOMS: atom_id res chain seq x y z
N MET A 1 8.34 -13.54 14.00
CA MET A 1 8.35 -13.53 12.52
C MET A 1 8.26 -14.92 11.88
N ALA A 2 8.56 -16.05 12.56
CA ALA A 2 8.36 -17.38 11.97
C ALA A 2 6.88 -17.70 11.66
N ALA A 3 5.94 -17.24 12.50
CA ALA A 3 4.51 -17.42 12.27
C ALA A 3 3.99 -16.62 11.04
N SER A 4 4.50 -15.41 10.82
CA SER A 4 4.12 -14.58 9.66
C SER A 4 4.73 -15.07 8.35
N ASP A 5 5.88 -15.76 8.39
CA ASP A 5 6.50 -16.35 7.19
C ASP A 5 5.59 -17.38 6.50
N ASN A 6 4.73 -18.07 7.26
CA ASN A 6 3.76 -18.99 6.69
C ASN A 6 2.63 -18.27 5.94
N LEU A 7 2.33 -17.00 6.27
CA LEU A 7 1.25 -16.25 5.61
C LEU A 7 1.55 -16.01 4.12
N ARG A 8 2.82 -15.87 3.72
CA ARG A 8 3.19 -15.71 2.30
C ARG A 8 2.86 -16.94 1.44
N ARG A 9 2.68 -18.11 2.07
CA ARG A 9 2.29 -19.36 1.38
C ARG A 9 0.78 -19.42 1.12
N LEU A 10 0.00 -18.59 1.81
CA LEU A 10 -1.45 -18.51 1.63
C LEU A 10 -1.74 -17.83 0.28
N HIS A 11 -2.13 -18.66 -0.69
CA HIS A 11 -2.65 -18.22 -1.97
C HIS A 11 -3.72 -19.20 -2.41
N SER A 12 -4.73 -18.71 -3.11
CA SER A 12 -5.77 -19.54 -3.70
C SER A 12 -5.69 -19.42 -5.21
N LYS A 13 -5.34 -20.53 -5.87
CA LYS A 13 -5.32 -20.61 -7.33
C LYS A 13 -6.73 -20.54 -7.92
N GLU A 14 -7.71 -21.09 -7.21
CA GLU A 14 -9.12 -21.11 -7.62
C GLU A 14 -9.75 -19.71 -7.58
N SER A 15 -9.58 -18.97 -6.49
CA SER A 15 -10.06 -17.58 -6.38
C SER A 15 -9.09 -16.56 -6.99
N ASN A 16 -7.93 -17.02 -7.45
CA ASN A 16 -6.83 -16.21 -7.97
C ASN A 16 -6.48 -15.06 -7.01
N ARG A 17 -6.23 -15.39 -5.74
CA ARG A 17 -5.88 -14.43 -4.70
C ARG A 17 -4.55 -14.75 -4.02
N ASP A 18 -3.72 -13.74 -3.84
CA ASP A 18 -2.44 -13.78 -3.11
C ASP A 18 -2.58 -13.07 -1.75
N CYS A 19 -1.91 -13.60 -0.72
CA CYS A 19 -1.76 -12.89 0.55
C CYS A 19 -1.00 -11.56 0.37
N ILE A 20 -1.38 -10.52 1.12
CA ILE A 20 -0.73 -9.20 1.07
C ILE A 20 0.80 -9.27 1.23
N TYR A 21 1.33 -10.15 2.09
CA TYR A 21 2.78 -10.30 2.24
C TYR A 21 3.48 -10.69 0.93
N ARG A 22 2.84 -11.52 0.11
CA ARG A 22 3.34 -11.91 -1.22
C ARG A 22 3.19 -10.79 -2.25
N ALA A 23 2.24 -9.88 -2.06
CA ALA A 23 2.12 -8.66 -2.84
C ALA A 23 3.29 -7.72 -2.54
N LEU A 24 3.61 -7.52 -1.25
CA LEU A 24 4.70 -6.66 -0.80
C LEU A 24 6.05 -7.14 -1.32
N GLU A 25 6.32 -8.46 -1.34
CA GLU A 25 7.54 -9.03 -1.96
C GLU A 25 7.72 -8.67 -3.45
N LYS A 26 6.62 -8.37 -4.15
CA LYS A 26 6.61 -7.98 -5.58
C LYS A 26 6.65 -6.46 -5.76
N THR A 27 6.63 -5.69 -4.69
CA THR A 27 6.66 -4.22 -4.70
C THR A 27 8.07 -3.74 -4.41
N PRO A 28 8.84 -3.24 -5.40
CA PRO A 28 10.23 -2.81 -5.19
C PRO A 28 10.37 -1.59 -4.26
N SER A 29 9.40 -0.68 -4.23
CA SER A 29 9.43 0.51 -3.38
C SER A 29 8.03 0.93 -2.93
N ILE A 30 7.93 1.33 -1.66
CA ILE A 30 6.66 1.73 -1.06
C ILE A 30 6.84 2.92 -0.13
N TYR A 31 6.03 3.96 -0.36
CA TYR A 31 5.92 5.09 0.56
C TYR A 31 4.90 4.82 1.64
N ASN A 32 5.36 4.80 2.90
CA ASN A 32 4.51 4.76 4.07
C ASN A 32 4.20 6.20 4.52
N GLY A 33 3.01 6.68 4.16
CA GLY A 33 2.50 7.98 4.58
C GLY A 33 1.75 7.94 5.91
N CYS A 34 1.62 6.79 6.55
CA CYS A 34 0.97 6.67 7.86
C CYS A 34 1.91 7.11 9.00
N PRO A 35 1.41 7.79 10.04
CA PRO A 35 2.23 8.18 11.19
C PRO A 35 2.82 6.97 11.92
N LEU A 36 4.12 7.01 12.24
CA LEU A 36 4.84 5.91 12.90
C LEU A 36 4.48 5.72 14.39
N PHE A 37 3.82 6.71 15.02
CA PHE A 37 3.27 6.55 16.38
C PHE A 37 1.90 5.84 16.38
N HIS A 38 1.32 5.59 15.21
CA HIS A 38 0.07 4.85 15.04
C HIS A 38 0.35 3.43 14.54
N ALA A 39 -0.47 2.45 14.97
CA ALA A 39 -0.26 1.03 14.65
C ALA A 39 -0.10 0.78 13.14
N ALA A 40 -0.94 1.41 12.30
CA ALA A 40 -0.85 1.30 10.85
C ALA A 40 0.54 1.67 10.30
N GLY A 41 1.08 2.83 10.67
CA GLY A 41 2.39 3.27 10.19
C GLY A 41 3.53 2.46 10.78
N PHE A 42 3.47 2.16 12.07
CA PHE A 42 4.47 1.34 12.77
C PHE A 42 4.57 -0.08 12.20
N MET A 43 3.43 -0.77 12.08
CA MET A 43 3.36 -2.14 11.61
C MET A 43 3.71 -2.23 10.13
N ALA A 44 3.24 -1.29 9.29
CA ALA A 44 3.67 -1.23 7.90
C ALA A 44 5.20 -1.11 7.80
N GLY A 45 5.84 -0.26 8.63
CA GLY A 45 7.29 -0.15 8.66
C GLY A 45 8.00 -1.46 9.03
N LEU A 46 7.55 -2.11 10.11
CA LEU A 46 8.16 -3.36 10.59
C LEU A 46 7.98 -4.53 9.62
N PHE A 47 6.79 -4.68 9.03
CA PHE A 47 6.48 -5.81 8.15
C PHE A 47 6.99 -5.62 6.72
N MET A 48 7.26 -4.38 6.29
CA MET A 48 7.88 -4.14 4.98
C MET A 48 9.36 -4.48 4.97
N MET A 49 10.07 -4.26 6.08
CA MET A 49 11.53 -4.47 6.18
C MET A 49 12.00 -5.84 5.62
N PRO A 50 11.37 -6.98 5.96
CA PRO A 50 11.82 -8.29 5.45
C PRO A 50 11.40 -8.59 3.99
N SER A 51 10.59 -7.75 3.33
CA SER A 51 10.09 -8.00 1.97
C SER A 51 11.12 -7.79 0.86
N GLY A 52 12.26 -7.16 1.17
CA GLY A 52 13.25 -6.72 0.19
C GLY A 52 12.84 -5.45 -0.58
N SER A 53 11.72 -4.83 -0.22
CA SER A 53 11.27 -3.54 -0.74
C SER A 53 12.01 -2.36 -0.10
N ILE A 54 12.19 -1.28 -0.87
CA ILE A 54 12.63 0.01 -0.35
C ILE A 54 11.44 0.66 0.37
N LEU A 55 11.53 0.77 1.70
CA LEU A 55 10.58 1.52 2.51
C LEU A 55 10.94 3.01 2.51
N ILE A 56 10.03 3.85 2.03
CA ILE A 56 10.16 5.30 2.02
C ILE A 56 9.29 5.87 3.14
N ILE A 57 9.87 6.73 3.97
CA ILE A 57 9.19 7.39 5.09
C ILE A 57 9.21 8.90 4.82
N GLY A 58 8.10 9.57 5.15
CA GLY A 58 7.99 11.02 5.02
C GLY A 58 8.90 11.77 6.00
N PRO A 59 9.11 13.08 5.80
CA PRO A 59 9.86 13.92 6.73
C PRO A 59 9.21 13.92 8.12
N PRO A 60 10.03 13.99 9.19
CA PRO A 60 9.53 13.96 10.56
C PRO A 60 8.73 15.24 10.90
N GLY A 61 7.80 15.11 11.85
CA GLY A 61 7.05 16.25 12.40
C GLY A 61 5.99 16.85 11.47
N GLN A 62 5.77 16.28 10.28
CA GLN A 62 4.74 16.72 9.36
C GLN A 62 3.62 15.69 9.26
N PRO A 63 2.34 16.11 9.32
CA PRO A 63 1.23 15.18 9.17
C PRO A 63 1.13 14.67 7.73
N SER A 64 0.54 13.48 7.58
CA SER A 64 0.18 12.95 6.26
C SER A 64 -0.82 13.88 5.59
N SER A 65 -0.61 14.15 4.30
CA SER A 65 -1.46 15.06 3.50
C SER A 65 -1.32 14.77 2.01
N PRO A 66 -2.28 15.21 1.16
CA PRO A 66 -2.15 15.12 -0.29
C PRO A 66 -0.90 15.84 -0.84
N GLN A 67 -0.52 16.95 -0.21
CA GLN A 67 0.68 17.70 -0.58
C GLN A 67 1.95 16.91 -0.26
N MET A 68 2.00 16.26 0.91
CA MET A 68 3.09 15.35 1.27
C MET A 68 3.18 14.18 0.30
N PHE A 69 2.04 13.55 0.00
CA PHE A 69 1.95 12.49 -1.01
C PHE A 69 2.58 12.93 -2.34
N LYS A 70 2.18 14.09 -2.86
CA LYS A 70 2.73 14.64 -4.11
C LYS A 70 4.24 14.91 -4.04
N GLN A 71 4.71 15.50 -2.95
CA GLN A 71 6.14 15.78 -2.73
C GLN A 71 6.95 14.47 -2.72
N MET A 72 6.48 13.46 -2.00
CA MET A 72 7.15 12.16 -1.90
C MET A 72 7.14 11.41 -3.23
N LEU A 73 6.03 11.46 -3.99
CA LEU A 73 5.96 10.89 -5.34
C LEU A 73 6.99 11.51 -6.28
N HIS A 74 7.11 12.84 -6.26
CA HIS A 74 8.06 13.56 -7.11
C HIS A 74 9.52 13.28 -6.72
N ALA A 75 9.82 13.27 -5.41
CA ALA A 75 11.18 13.12 -4.91
C ALA A 75 11.70 11.67 -5.01
N THR A 76 10.84 10.68 -4.77
CA THR A 76 11.28 9.28 -4.57
C THR A 76 10.73 8.29 -5.59
N ARG A 77 9.68 8.66 -6.35
CA ARG A 77 9.02 7.82 -7.36
C ARG A 77 8.71 6.40 -6.85
N PRO A 78 7.98 6.27 -5.73
CA PRO A 78 7.62 4.96 -5.20
C PRO A 78 6.69 4.24 -6.19
N GLU A 79 6.77 2.92 -6.28
CA GLU A 79 5.83 2.14 -7.09
C GLU A 79 4.48 1.95 -6.39
N SER A 80 4.45 2.04 -5.06
CA SER A 80 3.24 1.87 -4.26
C SER A 80 3.22 2.83 -3.08
N VAL A 81 2.04 3.07 -2.53
CA VAL A 81 1.89 3.88 -1.32
C VAL A 81 0.95 3.21 -0.32
N PHE A 82 1.16 3.52 0.96
CA PHE A 82 0.24 3.22 2.04
C PHE A 82 -0.13 4.52 2.76
N LEU A 83 -1.41 4.89 2.74
CA LEU A 83 -1.89 6.19 3.19
C LEU A 83 -3.06 6.06 4.19
N PRO A 84 -3.24 7.04 5.11
CA PRO A 84 -4.44 7.11 5.93
C PRO A 84 -5.71 7.32 5.08
N PRO A 85 -6.87 6.76 5.44
CA PRO A 85 -8.11 6.88 4.66
C PRO A 85 -8.49 8.32 4.34
N LEU A 86 -8.40 9.23 5.31
CA LEU A 86 -8.69 10.66 5.11
C LEU A 86 -7.86 11.29 3.98
N VAL A 87 -6.58 10.93 3.89
CA VAL A 87 -5.69 11.47 2.84
C VAL A 87 -6.08 10.90 1.47
N VAL A 88 -6.55 9.66 1.42
CA VAL A 88 -7.06 9.04 0.20
C VAL A 88 -8.34 9.71 -0.28
N ASP A 89 -9.26 10.01 0.63
CA ASP A 89 -10.49 10.78 0.32
C ASP A 89 -10.16 12.16 -0.25
N GLN A 90 -9.18 12.85 0.35
CA GLN A 90 -8.73 14.14 -0.17
C GLN A 90 -8.11 13.99 -1.56
N ILE A 91 -7.17 13.05 -1.77
CA ILE A 91 -6.55 12.80 -3.09
C ILE A 91 -7.60 12.57 -4.19
N ALA A 92 -8.70 11.88 -3.87
CA ALA A 92 -9.76 11.63 -4.84
C ALA A 92 -10.54 12.89 -5.26
N GLN A 93 -10.58 13.92 -4.42
CA GLN A 93 -11.26 15.19 -4.70
C GLN A 93 -10.45 16.10 -5.63
N GLU A 94 -9.13 15.90 -5.73
CA GLU A 94 -8.27 16.71 -6.61
C GLU A 94 -7.84 15.95 -7.88
N PRO A 95 -8.32 16.34 -9.08
CA PRO A 95 -7.99 15.66 -10.33
C PRO A 95 -6.49 15.54 -10.62
N ALA A 96 -5.71 16.55 -10.20
CA ALA A 96 -4.26 16.53 -10.34
C ALA A 96 -3.61 15.44 -9.46
N MET A 97 -4.13 15.20 -8.26
CA MET A 97 -3.62 14.15 -7.36
C MET A 97 -4.07 12.77 -7.82
N VAL A 98 -5.29 12.64 -8.34
CA VAL A 98 -5.76 11.40 -8.99
C VAL A 98 -4.85 11.00 -10.15
N LYS A 99 -4.39 11.97 -10.96
CA LYS A 99 -3.42 11.74 -12.04
C LYS A 99 -2.04 11.29 -11.52
N GLU A 100 -1.61 11.77 -10.36
CA GLU A 100 -0.39 11.27 -9.73
C GLU A 100 -0.59 9.84 -9.20
N ALA A 101 -1.73 9.56 -8.56
CA ALA A 101 -2.07 8.23 -8.07
C ALA A 101 -2.18 7.18 -9.19
N SER A 102 -2.60 7.56 -10.39
CA SER A 102 -2.69 6.63 -11.53
C SER A 102 -1.34 6.10 -12.03
N LYS A 103 -0.23 6.67 -11.57
CA LYS A 103 1.14 6.20 -11.90
C LYS A 103 1.60 5.07 -10.98
N LEU A 104 0.91 4.87 -9.86
CA LEU A 104 1.22 3.85 -8.88
C LEU A 104 0.74 2.49 -9.36
N LYS A 105 1.51 1.45 -9.06
CA LYS A 105 1.05 0.07 -9.21
C LYS A 105 -0.06 -0.24 -8.20
N MET A 106 0.04 0.35 -7.01
CA MET A 106 -0.85 0.06 -5.89
C MET A 106 -0.98 1.24 -4.94
N LEU A 107 -2.20 1.56 -4.54
CA LEU A 107 -2.52 2.47 -3.46
C LEU A 107 -3.24 1.68 -2.37
N ALA A 108 -2.56 1.52 -1.23
CA ALA A 108 -3.11 0.88 -0.05
C ALA A 108 -3.55 1.92 0.99
N PHE A 109 -4.60 1.61 1.75
CA PHE A 109 -5.06 2.38 2.91
C PHE A 109 -5.57 1.42 3.97
N GLY A 110 -5.75 1.86 5.21
CA GLY A 110 -6.25 0.96 6.26
C GLY A 110 -6.51 1.63 7.60
N GLY A 111 -7.15 0.89 8.51
CA GLY A 111 -7.57 1.38 9.83
C GLY A 111 -8.87 2.20 9.83
N GLY A 112 -9.55 2.28 8.69
CA GLY A 112 -10.83 2.98 8.52
C GLY A 112 -11.34 2.85 7.08
N SER A 113 -12.53 3.37 6.81
CA SER A 113 -13.12 3.42 5.47
C SER A 113 -12.75 4.70 4.73
N ILE A 114 -12.75 4.65 3.40
CA ILE A 114 -12.84 5.82 2.52
C ILE A 114 -14.28 6.01 2.06
N SER A 115 -14.62 7.18 1.52
CA SER A 115 -15.90 7.40 0.86
C SER A 115 -16.05 6.51 -0.39
N GLN A 116 -17.30 6.15 -0.72
CA GLN A 116 -17.60 5.38 -1.93
C GLN A 116 -17.14 6.12 -3.19
N GLU A 117 -17.34 7.44 -3.24
CA GLU A 117 -16.92 8.29 -4.36
C GLU A 117 -15.40 8.26 -4.56
N ALA A 118 -14.62 8.33 -3.48
CA ALA A 118 -13.17 8.21 -3.56
C ALA A 118 -12.72 6.84 -4.07
N GLY A 119 -13.36 5.77 -3.56
CA GLY A 119 -13.13 4.40 -4.01
C GLY A 119 -13.41 4.24 -5.51
N ASP A 120 -14.58 4.69 -5.96
CA ASP A 120 -15.00 4.60 -7.37
C ASP A 120 -14.10 5.40 -8.31
N THR A 121 -13.58 6.53 -7.84
CA THR A 121 -12.68 7.40 -8.61
C THR A 121 -11.29 6.78 -8.75
N LEU A 122 -10.71 6.34 -7.65
CA LEU A 122 -9.33 5.85 -7.62
C LEU A 122 -9.19 4.42 -8.15
N ALA A 123 -10.17 3.54 -7.89
CA ALA A 123 -10.14 2.16 -8.38
C ALA A 123 -10.17 2.05 -9.91
N LYS A 124 -10.66 3.08 -10.62
CA LYS A 124 -10.59 3.17 -12.09
C LYS A 124 -9.20 3.55 -12.61
N LYS A 125 -8.28 3.99 -11.74
CA LYS A 125 -7.00 4.60 -12.11
C LYS A 125 -5.79 3.87 -11.56
N THR A 126 -5.92 3.21 -10.40
CA THR A 126 -4.85 2.42 -9.78
C THR A 126 -5.45 1.26 -9.00
N GLN A 127 -4.63 0.24 -8.69
CA GLN A 127 -5.06 -0.87 -7.85
C GLN A 127 -5.21 -0.40 -6.41
N MET A 128 -6.43 -0.48 -5.88
CA MET A 128 -6.74 -0.11 -4.51
C MET A 128 -6.69 -1.33 -3.59
N ILE A 129 -6.12 -1.18 -2.39
CA ILE A 129 -6.17 -2.18 -1.33
C ILE A 129 -6.64 -1.52 -0.04
N ASN A 130 -7.69 -2.06 0.54
CA ASN A 130 -8.09 -1.72 1.90
C ASN A 130 -7.48 -2.73 2.87
N ILE A 131 -6.74 -2.23 3.85
CA ILE A 131 -6.04 -2.95 4.89
C ILE A 131 -6.84 -2.96 6.19
N ILE A 132 -7.33 -4.14 6.55
CA ILE A 132 -8.09 -4.46 7.75
C ILE A 132 -7.13 -5.07 8.77
N GLY A 133 -7.15 -4.49 9.97
CA GLY A 133 -6.33 -4.92 11.08
C GLY A 133 -6.70 -4.17 12.35
N SER A 134 -6.11 -4.59 13.46
CA SER A 134 -6.21 -3.88 14.74
C SER A 134 -4.84 -3.75 15.39
N SER A 135 -4.74 -2.89 16.40
CA SER A 135 -3.50 -2.73 17.17
C SER A 135 -3.14 -4.01 17.94
N GLU A 136 -4.14 -4.74 18.40
CA GLU A 136 -4.04 -5.96 19.20
C GLU A 136 -3.74 -7.21 18.33
N CYS A 137 -4.33 -7.28 17.14
CA CYS A 137 -4.29 -8.47 16.28
C CYS A 137 -3.37 -8.30 15.06
N GLY A 138 -2.87 -7.10 14.78
CA GLY A 138 -2.12 -6.80 13.58
C GLY A 138 -2.98 -6.88 12.31
N LEU A 139 -2.36 -7.26 11.18
CA LEU A 139 -3.03 -7.37 9.88
C LEU A 139 -3.90 -8.63 9.82
N LEU A 140 -5.19 -8.46 9.50
CA LEU A 140 -6.15 -9.56 9.39
C LEU A 140 -6.20 -10.08 7.96
N GLY A 141 -5.39 -11.13 7.68
CA GLY A 141 -5.65 -12.11 6.61
C GLY A 141 -6.08 -11.56 5.25
N GLU A 142 -5.35 -10.60 4.71
CA GLU A 142 -5.76 -9.92 3.49
C GLU A 142 -5.36 -10.64 2.21
N TYR A 143 -6.31 -10.68 1.28
CA TYR A 143 -6.17 -11.35 -0.01
C TYR A 143 -6.43 -10.37 -1.15
N ILE A 144 -5.44 -10.24 -2.03
CA ILE A 144 -5.53 -9.40 -3.22
C ILE A 144 -5.72 -10.27 -4.45
N LYS A 145 -6.53 -9.83 -5.42
CA LYS A 145 -6.69 -10.57 -6.68
C LYS A 145 -5.39 -10.53 -7.47
N THR A 146 -4.89 -11.70 -7.85
CA THR A 146 -3.67 -11.87 -8.64
C THR A 146 -3.95 -11.46 -10.10
N GLY A 147 -3.15 -10.55 -10.68
CA GLY A 147 -3.15 -10.31 -12.13
C GLY A 147 -3.98 -9.15 -12.68
N ILE A 148 -4.48 -8.21 -11.87
CA ILE A 148 -4.89 -6.89 -12.38
C ILE A 148 -3.64 -6.01 -12.42
N GLY A 149 -2.91 -6.10 -13.54
CA GLY A 149 -1.56 -5.56 -13.70
C GLY A 149 -0.55 -6.69 -13.72
N SER A 150 -0.19 -7.14 -14.91
CA SER A 150 0.96 -8.01 -15.11
C SER A 150 2.22 -7.30 -14.62
N ILE A 151 2.56 -7.47 -13.35
CA ILE A 151 3.92 -7.24 -12.89
C ILE A 151 4.70 -8.38 -13.52
N SER A 152 5.28 -8.11 -14.69
CA SER A 152 6.21 -9.01 -15.34
C SER A 152 7.21 -9.46 -14.29
N GLN A 153 7.37 -10.77 -14.12
CA GLN A 153 8.48 -11.29 -13.35
C GLN A 153 9.75 -10.83 -14.05
N SER A 154 10.39 -9.78 -13.54
CA SER A 154 11.78 -9.51 -13.88
C SER A 154 12.63 -10.54 -13.11
N PRO A 155 13.56 -11.23 -13.77
CA PRO A 155 14.44 -12.17 -13.09
C PRO A 155 15.28 -11.39 -12.07
N ARG A 156 15.19 -11.78 -10.79
CA ARG A 156 16.16 -11.32 -9.80
C ARG A 156 17.42 -12.19 -9.96
N TRP A 157 18.48 -11.54 -10.44
CA TRP A 157 19.90 -11.90 -10.49
C TRP A 157 20.32 -13.17 -11.28
N ALA A 158 21.14 -12.92 -12.31
CA ALA A 158 22.45 -13.54 -12.45
C ALA A 158 23.48 -12.66 -11.74
#